data_AF-A0A7W1AWX3-F1
#
_entry.id   AF-A0A7W1AWX3-F1
#
_cell.length_a   1.000
_cell.length_b   1.000
_cell.length_c   1.000
_cell.angle_alpha   90.00
_cell.angle_beta   90.00
_cell.angle_gamma   90.00
#
_symmetry.space_group_name_H-M   'P 1'
#
loop_
_entity.id
_entity.type
_entity.pdbx_description
1 polymer ?
#
loop_
_entity_poly.entity_id
_entity_poly.type
_entity_poly.pdbx_seq_one_letter_code
_entity_poly.pdbx_strand_id
1 'polypeptide(L)'
;MALGNQSNPAEAAALGRAAQLSEADRFAANILPIIKVIQESGATTLTGIAAALNARGIRSPRGGQWHVSTVQNLLARAERRHGLS
;
A
#
# COMPACT_ATOMS: atom_id res chain seq x y z
N MET A 1 37.97 10.84 17.60
CA MET A 1 37.83 11.70 16.41
C MET A 1 36.89 10.98 15.45
N ALA A 2 35.72 11.54 15.14
CA ALA A 2 34.67 10.92 14.33
C ALA A 2 34.32 11.85 13.17
N LEU A 3 34.63 11.46 11.93
CA LEU A 3 34.24 12.11 10.67
C LEU A 3 34.49 11.08 9.55
N GLY A 4 33.61 10.74 8.63
CA GLY A 4 32.23 11.10 8.34
C GLY A 4 31.83 10.21 7.16
N ASN A 5 30.71 9.48 7.27
CA ASN A 5 30.21 8.66 6.18
C ASN A 5 29.49 9.56 5.17
N GLN A 6 30.26 10.13 4.24
CA GLN A 6 29.75 10.90 3.12
C GLN A 6 29.73 9.98 1.89
N SER A 7 28.72 9.12 1.78
CA SER A 7 28.49 8.38 0.54
C SER A 7 26.99 8.20 0.31
N ASN A 8 26.47 9.24 -0.33
CA ASN A 8 25.32 9.26 -1.24
C ASN A 8 23.90 8.96 -0.68
N PRO A 9 23.23 9.95 -0.06
CA PRO A 9 21.82 9.83 0.31
C PRO A 9 20.89 9.61 -0.90
N ALA A 10 21.31 9.92 -2.13
CA ALA A 10 20.50 9.73 -3.33
C ALA A 10 20.42 8.25 -3.76
N GLU A 11 21.52 7.49 -3.72
CA GLU A 11 21.53 6.05 -4.00
C GLU A 11 20.84 5.24 -2.90
N ALA A 12 21.10 5.58 -1.63
CA ALA A 12 20.38 4.97 -0.50
C ALA A 12 18.87 5.26 -0.55
N ALA A 13 18.48 6.48 -0.95
CA ALA A 13 17.08 6.82 -1.16
C ALA A 13 16.47 6.18 -2.41
N ALA A 14 17.25 5.89 -3.46
CA ALA A 14 16.77 5.21 -4.67
C ALA A 14 16.57 3.71 -4.41
N LEU A 15 17.53 3.06 -3.76
CA LEU A 15 17.43 1.66 -3.33
C LEU A 15 16.32 1.49 -2.30
N GLY A 16 16.22 2.41 -1.34
CA GLY A 16 15.10 2.47 -0.40
C GLY A 16 13.75 2.64 -1.12
N ARG A 17 13.65 3.51 -2.14
CA ARG A 17 12.42 3.68 -2.94
C ARG A 17 12.06 2.41 -3.71
N ALA A 18 13.02 1.75 -4.35
CA ALA A 18 12.78 0.51 -5.09
C ALA A 18 12.33 -0.64 -4.16
N ALA A 19 12.98 -0.80 -3.00
CA ALA A 19 12.59 -1.79 -1.99
C ALA A 19 11.18 -1.51 -1.42
N GLN A 20 10.88 -0.24 -1.12
CA GLN A 20 9.56 0.19 -0.64
C GLN A 20 8.46 0.00 -1.70
N LEU A 21 8.79 0.13 -2.98
CA LEU A 21 7.87 -0.17 -4.09
C LEU A 21 7.54 -1.66 -4.13
N SER A 22 8.55 -2.54 -4.05
CA SER A 22 8.35 -4.00 -4.04
C SER A 22 7.49 -4.47 -2.86
N GLU A 23 7.72 -3.92 -1.67
CA GLU A 23 6.90 -4.24 -0.50
C GLU A 23 5.45 -3.74 -0.65
N ALA A 24 5.27 -2.54 -1.20
CA ALA A 24 3.94 -2.00 -1.47
C ALA A 24 3.17 -2.82 -2.53
N ASP A 25 3.85 -3.34 -3.55
CA ASP A 25 3.24 -4.24 -4.55
C ASP A 25 2.81 -5.57 -3.94
N ARG A 26 3.70 -6.19 -3.14
CA ARG A 26 3.39 -7.43 -2.42
C ARG A 26 2.22 -7.25 -1.47
N PHE A 27 2.23 -6.14 -0.72
CA PHE A 27 1.14 -5.79 0.16
C PHE A 27 -0.18 -5.60 -0.61
N ALA A 28 -0.15 -4.91 -1.75
CA ALA A 28 -1.32 -4.75 -2.60
C ALA A 28 -1.84 -6.11 -3.10
N ALA A 29 -0.96 -7.00 -3.55
CA ALA A 29 -1.35 -8.35 -3.99
C ALA A 29 -2.07 -9.16 -2.89
N ASN A 30 -1.65 -8.99 -1.63
CA ASN A 30 -2.27 -9.67 -0.49
C ASN A 30 -3.62 -9.08 -0.08
N ILE A 31 -3.79 -7.75 -0.19
CA ILE A 31 -5.02 -7.08 0.28
C ILE A 31 -6.10 -6.98 -0.80
N LEU A 32 -5.74 -6.91 -2.08
CA LEU A 32 -6.72 -6.78 -3.17
C LEU A 32 -7.82 -7.87 -3.16
N PRO A 33 -7.52 -9.17 -2.91
CA PRO A 33 -8.57 -10.18 -2.78
C PRO A 33 -9.55 -9.88 -1.64
N ILE A 34 -9.07 -9.32 -0.52
CA ILE A 34 -9.93 -8.97 0.63
C ILE A 34 -10.83 -7.79 0.27
N ILE A 35 -10.28 -6.78 -0.42
CA ILE A 35 -11.07 -5.65 -0.91
C ILE A 35 -12.16 -6.12 -1.87
N LYS A 36 -11.86 -7.07 -2.76
CA LYS A 36 -12.84 -7.66 -3.67
C LYS A 36 -14.00 -8.32 -2.90
N VAL A 37 -13.69 -9.12 -1.88
CA VAL A 37 -14.71 -9.72 -1.00
C VAL A 37 -15.56 -8.65 -0.29
N ILE A 38 -14.94 -7.54 0.13
CA ILE A 38 -15.66 -6.41 0.74
C ILE A 38 -16.60 -5.74 -0.26
N GLN A 39 -16.17 -5.56 -1.51
CA GLN A 39 -16.98 -5.03 -2.60
C GLN A 39 -18.16 -5.95 -2.92
N GLU A 40 -17.91 -7.27 -3.00
CA GLU A 40 -18.95 -8.30 -3.20
C GLU A 40 -19.95 -8.35 -2.04
N SER A 41 -19.54 -7.94 -0.83
CA SER A 41 -20.42 -7.78 0.34
C SER A 41 -21.25 -6.48 0.31
N GLY A 42 -21.12 -5.65 -0.74
CA GLY A 42 -21.88 -4.42 -0.94
C GLY A 42 -21.17 -3.11 -0.58
N ALA A 43 -19.97 -3.16 -0.01
CA ALA A 43 -19.18 -1.96 0.27
C ALA A 43 -18.37 -1.54 -0.96
N THR A 44 -18.99 -0.77 -1.85
CA THR A 44 -18.40 -0.33 -3.13
C THR A 44 -17.72 1.04 -3.07
N THR A 45 -17.94 1.82 -2.01
CA THR A 45 -17.30 3.12 -1.81
C THR A 45 -15.95 2.97 -1.12
N LEU A 46 -14.99 3.86 -1.42
CA LEU A 46 -13.67 3.86 -0.77
C LEU A 46 -13.77 3.98 0.77
N THR A 47 -14.72 4.78 1.25
CA THR A 47 -15.01 4.93 2.68
C THR A 47 -15.57 3.64 3.28
N GLY A 48 -16.51 2.98 2.59
CA GLY A 48 -17.07 1.69 3.01
C GLY A 48 -16.00 0.60 3.06
N ILE A 49 -15.10 0.58 2.08
CA ILE A 49 -13.98 -0.37 2.04
C ILE A 49 -13.02 -0.11 3.22
N ALA A 50 -12.63 1.15 3.46
CA ALA A 50 -11.77 1.50 4.58
C ALA A 50 -12.40 1.12 5.93
N ALA A 51 -13.68 1.42 6.12
CA ALA A 51 -14.43 1.06 7.32
C ALA A 51 -14.49 -0.46 7.52
N ALA A 52 -14.78 -1.22 6.47
CA ALA A 52 -14.82 -2.68 6.52
C ALA A 52 -13.45 -3.31 6.84
N LEU A 53 -12.36 -2.78 6.28
CA LEU A 53 -11.00 -3.22 6.60
C LEU A 53 -10.65 -2.96 8.07
N ASN A 54 -11.02 -1.78 8.60
CA ASN A 54 -10.85 -1.44 10.01
C ASN A 54 -11.71 -2.32 10.93
N ALA A 55 -12.98 -2.54 10.58
CA ALA A 55 -13.89 -3.40 11.35
C ALA A 55 -13.42 -4.86 11.41
N ARG A 56 -12.74 -5.33 10.36
CA ARG A 56 -12.10 -6.66 10.31
C ARG A 56 -10.75 -6.73 11.04
N GLY A 57 -10.28 -5.63 11.63
CA GLY A 57 -9.01 -5.58 12.37
C GLY A 57 -7.76 -5.71 11.48
N ILE A 58 -7.90 -5.49 10.17
CA ILE A 58 -6.79 -5.64 9.23
C ILE A 58 -5.86 -4.44 9.38
N ARG A 59 -4.60 -4.68 9.74
CA ARG A 59 -3.61 -3.60 9.87
C ARG A 59 -3.23 -3.07 8.49
N SER A 60 -3.16 -1.75 8.37
CA SER A 60 -2.57 -1.09 7.21
C SER A 60 -1.05 -1.35 7.15
N PRO A 61 -0.39 -1.15 5.99
CA PRO A 61 1.03 -1.44 5.86
C PRO A 61 1.93 -0.54 6.72
N ARG A 62 1.39 0.58 7.23
CA ARG A 62 2.07 1.49 8.16
C ARG A 62 1.65 1.29 9.62
N GLY A 63 0.94 0.20 9.92
CA GLY A 63 0.52 -0.16 11.28
C GLY A 63 -0.65 0.65 11.85
N GLY A 64 -1.23 1.57 11.07
CA GLY A 64 -2.40 2.37 11.47
C GLY A 64 -3.72 1.87 10.90
N GLN A 65 -4.77 2.69 11.04
CA GLN A 65 -6.08 2.47 10.45
C GLN A 65 -6.05 2.62 8.92
N TRP A 66 -6.98 1.97 8.26
CA TRP A 66 -7.28 2.19 6.86
C TRP A 66 -7.98 3.54 6.68
N HIS A 67 -7.38 4.37 5.83
CA HIS A 67 -7.95 5.63 5.36
C HIS A 67 -8.35 5.51 3.89
N VAL A 68 -9.34 6.30 3.48
CA VAL A 68 -9.84 6.40 2.09
C VAL A 68 -8.69 6.58 1.09
N SER A 69 -7.75 7.48 1.39
CA SER A 69 -6.58 7.75 0.56
C SER A 69 -5.65 6.55 0.41
N THR A 70 -5.54 5.70 1.44
CA THR A 70 -4.73 4.47 1.39
C THR A 70 -5.39 3.44 0.49
N VAL A 71 -6.71 3.29 0.57
CA VAL A 71 -7.49 2.40 -0.31
C VAL A 71 -7.39 2.89 -1.77
N GLN A 72 -7.55 4.18 -2.01
CA GLN A 72 -7.44 4.78 -3.34
C GLN A 72 -6.07 4.53 -3.98
N ASN A 73 -4.99 4.77 -3.22
CA ASN A 73 -3.63 4.55 -3.70
C ASN A 73 -3.38 3.06 -4.03
N LEU A 74 -3.95 2.16 -3.24
CA LEU A 74 -3.82 0.72 -3.45
C LEU A 74 -4.52 0.27 -4.74
N LEU A 75 -5.76 0.73 -4.96
CA LEU A 75 -6.54 0.43 -6.17
C LEU A 75 -5.89 1.03 -7.41
N ALA A 76 -5.51 2.31 -7.38
CA ALA A 76 -4.84 2.97 -8.50
C ALA A 76 -3.49 2.31 -8.85
N ARG A 77 -2.82 1.68 -7.87
CA ARG A 77 -1.61 0.90 -8.11
C ARG A 77 -1.91 -0.44 -8.78
N ALA A 78 -2.97 -1.12 -8.32
CA ALA A 78 -3.43 -2.37 -8.91
C ALA A 78 -3.81 -2.19 -10.39
N GLU A 79 -4.51 -1.11 -10.72
CA GLU A 79 -4.87 -0.75 -12.09
C GLU A 79 -3.64 -0.50 -12.96
N ARG A 80 -2.64 0.26 -12.48
CA ARG A 80 -1.39 0.48 -13.22
C ARG A 80 -0.65 -0.83 -13.52
N ARG A 81 -0.73 -1.82 -12.63
CA ARG A 81 -0.11 -3.13 -12.84
C ARG A 81 -0.91 -4.01 -13.81
N HIS A 82 -2.23 -3.88 -13.85
CA HIS A 82 -3.10 -4.59 -14.80
C HIS A 82 -3.14 -3.96 -16.19
N GLY A 83 -2.95 -2.64 -16.31
CA GLY A 83 -2.87 -1.90 -17.57
C GLY A 83 -1.52 -2.00 -18.29
N LEU A 84 -0.60 -2.84 -17.80
CA LEU A 84 0.68 -3.18 -18.41
C LEU A 84 0.66 -4.57 -19.06
N SER A 85 -0.52 -5.15 -19.30
CA SER A 85 -0.72 -6.42 -20.03
C SER A 85 -1.30 -6.18 -21.42
#